data_AF-A0A3M2D7S9-F1
#
_entry.id   AF-A0A3M2D7S9-F1
#
_cell.length_a   1.000
_cell.length_b   1.000
_cell.length_c   1.000
_cell.angle_alpha   90.00
_cell.angle_beta   90.00
_cell.angle_gamma   90.00
#
_symmetry.space_group_name_H-M   'P 1'
#
loop_
_entity.id
_entity.type
_entity.pdbx_description
1 polymer ?
#
loop_
_entity_poly.entity_id
_entity_poly.type
_entity_poly.pdbx_seq_one_letter_code
_entity_poly.pdbx_strand_id
1 'polypeptide(L)'
;MAEAEGDSPRADAARLLAPDFPGRDRYDVTLLAAGRRGRVAAIVNPHLRDDTGRPIGLLGAYACVDDDAVAAELLAAGCAHLRARGCARVCGPIALSTWHLCRFTTAGDDAGWVPGDPDNPPRAPRQWQAAGFERIARYCSNWLPDPESIAARFAPRARDAERNGYRVRRLRAADAGSLYEVALAAFSRAFLFAPIDRDEFDALYPPEWIAAGEATSPVAIGPAGDIAGFFFTFPATVAGRRTLVGKTLAVAPAHRGRGVYELIMHAWLRIGLAAGYDHFAGWLMHADGPPARMGWARPETCIKEYALYGRSV
;
A
#
# COMPACT_ATOMS: atom_id res chain seq x y z
N MET A 1 19.28 12.34 17.40
CA MET A 1 19.17 11.41 16.27
C MET A 1 17.85 11.76 15.62
N ALA A 2 17.90 12.52 14.52
CA ALA A 2 16.74 13.23 13.99
C ALA A 2 15.62 12.24 13.66
N GLU A 3 14.51 12.34 14.39
CA GLU A 3 13.24 11.79 13.96
C GLU A 3 12.96 12.41 12.59
N ALA A 4 12.86 11.58 11.56
CA ALA A 4 12.29 12.02 10.31
C ALA A 4 10.83 12.37 10.64
N GLU A 5 10.58 13.63 10.98
CA GLU A 5 9.27 14.26 10.93
C GLU A 5 8.79 14.15 9.48
N GLY A 6 8.25 12.97 9.15
CA GLY A 6 7.49 12.77 7.93
C GLY A 6 6.26 13.64 8.05
N ASP A 7 6.18 14.64 7.17
CA ASP A 7 5.02 15.51 7.03
C ASP A 7 3.72 14.71 7.12
N SER A 8 2.76 15.26 7.87
CA SER A 8 1.42 14.69 8.03
C SER A 8 0.75 14.42 6.67
N PRO A 9 -0.02 13.32 6.49
CA PRO A 9 -0.70 12.97 5.23
C PRO A 9 -1.67 14.03 4.70
N ARG A 10 -2.06 15.03 5.51
CA ARG A 10 -2.83 16.19 5.03
C ARG A 10 -2.06 17.02 4.00
N ALA A 11 -0.73 16.93 3.97
CA ALA A 11 0.13 17.52 2.96
C ALA A 11 0.12 16.73 1.62
N ASP A 12 -0.21 15.43 1.64
CA ASP A 12 -0.03 14.55 0.48
C ASP A 12 -1.11 14.70 -0.59
N ALA A 13 -2.39 14.81 -0.21
CA ALA A 13 -3.47 14.83 -1.21
C ALA A 13 -3.41 16.05 -2.14
N ALA A 14 -2.97 17.21 -1.63
CA ALA A 14 -2.80 18.41 -2.44
C ALA A 14 -1.60 18.29 -3.37
N ARG A 15 -0.47 17.77 -2.87
CA ARG A 15 0.74 17.51 -3.66
C ARG A 15 0.47 16.51 -4.80
N LEU A 16 -0.18 15.38 -4.52
CA LEU A 16 -0.45 14.34 -5.52
C LEU A 16 -1.36 14.80 -6.66
N LEU A 17 -2.25 15.76 -6.38
CA LEU A 17 -3.19 16.28 -7.38
C LEU A 17 -2.68 17.54 -8.08
N ALA A 18 -1.54 18.08 -7.63
CA ALA A 18 -0.94 19.29 -8.19
C ALA A 18 -0.50 19.04 -9.64
N PRO A 19 -0.71 19.99 -10.57
CA PRO A 19 -0.39 19.80 -12.00
C PRO A 19 1.08 19.48 -12.28
N ASP A 20 1.99 19.82 -11.37
CA ASP A 20 3.43 19.61 -11.46
C ASP A 20 3.90 18.30 -10.82
N PHE A 21 3.01 17.52 -10.20
CA PHE A 21 3.36 16.19 -9.70
C PHE A 21 3.73 15.26 -10.87
N PRO A 22 4.88 14.55 -10.82
CA PRO A 22 5.31 13.66 -11.90
C PRO A 22 4.24 12.62 -12.25
N GLY A 23 3.86 12.58 -13.52
CA GLY A 23 2.84 11.66 -14.05
C GLY A 23 1.39 12.06 -13.83
N ARG A 24 1.11 13.17 -13.14
CA ARG A 24 -0.25 13.62 -12.89
C ARG A 24 -1.05 13.90 -14.17
N ASP A 25 -0.39 14.40 -15.21
CA ASP A 25 -0.97 14.70 -16.53
C ASP A 25 -1.47 13.44 -17.28
N ARG A 26 -1.01 12.26 -16.88
CA ARG A 26 -1.46 10.96 -17.44
C ARG A 26 -2.85 10.55 -16.96
N TYR A 27 -3.37 11.23 -15.93
CA TYR A 27 -4.68 10.97 -15.35
C TYR A 27 -5.67 12.08 -15.73
N ASP A 28 -6.87 11.71 -16.17
CA ASP A 28 -7.98 12.66 -16.24
C ASP A 28 -8.55 12.82 -14.83
N VAL A 29 -8.39 14.01 -14.26
CA VAL A 29 -8.74 14.30 -12.88
C VAL A 29 -9.54 15.58 -12.84
N THR A 30 -10.69 15.51 -12.20
CA THR A 30 -11.52 16.67 -11.89
C THR A 30 -11.71 16.77 -10.39
N LEU A 31 -11.33 17.91 -9.81
CA LEU A 31 -11.61 18.23 -8.41
C LEU A 31 -13.02 18.81 -8.29
N LEU A 32 -13.89 18.12 -7.54
CA LEU A 32 -15.23 18.58 -7.20
C LEU A 32 -15.22 19.12 -5.78
N ALA A 33 -15.91 20.23 -5.54
CA ALA A 33 -15.95 20.89 -4.24
C ALA A 33 -17.36 21.36 -3.87
N ALA A 34 -17.73 21.19 -2.61
CA ALA A 34 -18.91 21.78 -1.99
C ALA A 34 -18.48 23.01 -1.17
N GLY A 35 -17.99 24.04 -1.86
CA GLY A 35 -17.34 25.19 -1.23
C GLY A 35 -16.18 24.76 -0.33
N ARG A 36 -16.16 25.23 0.92
CA ARG A 36 -15.18 24.82 1.94
C ARG A 36 -15.63 23.60 2.76
N ARG A 37 -16.81 23.05 2.49
CA ARG A 37 -17.45 21.99 3.29
C ARG A 37 -17.05 20.60 2.84
N GLY A 38 -16.59 20.43 1.59
CA GLY A 38 -16.04 19.16 1.15
C GLY A 38 -15.39 19.23 -0.22
N ARG A 39 -14.57 18.22 -0.50
CA ARG A 39 -13.92 17.98 -1.80
C ARG A 39 -13.77 16.49 -2.09
N VAL A 40 -13.80 16.13 -3.36
CA VAL A 40 -13.45 14.81 -3.86
C VAL A 40 -12.82 14.96 -5.24
N ALA A 41 -11.74 14.24 -5.50
CA ALA A 41 -11.21 14.12 -6.84
C ALA A 41 -11.92 12.96 -7.54
N ALA A 42 -12.41 13.19 -8.76
CA ALA A 42 -12.86 12.17 -9.69
C ALA A 42 -11.76 11.92 -10.71
N ILE A 43 -11.29 10.67 -10.80
CA ILE A 43 -10.13 10.29 -11.61
C ILE A 43 -10.49 9.16 -12.58
N VAL A 44 -10.06 9.28 -13.83
CA VAL A 44 -9.96 8.17 -14.79
C VAL A 44 -8.48 7.87 -15.01
N ASN A 45 -8.07 6.68 -14.59
CA ASN A 45 -6.75 6.15 -14.86
C ASN A 45 -6.78 5.40 -16.21
N PRO A 46 -5.92 5.74 -17.19
CA PRO A 46 -5.98 5.16 -18.54
C PRO A 46 -5.71 3.65 -18.59
N HIS A 47 -5.03 3.11 -17.58
CA HIS A 47 -4.68 1.69 -17.47
C HIS A 47 -5.71 0.87 -16.69
N LEU A 48 -6.65 1.50 -15.99
CA LEU A 48 -7.58 0.80 -15.11
C LEU A 48 -8.90 0.51 -15.82
N ARG A 49 -9.11 -0.75 -16.19
CA ARG A 49 -10.29 -1.22 -16.91
C ARG A 49 -10.96 -2.39 -16.20
N ASP A 50 -12.26 -2.52 -16.37
CA ASP A 50 -13.00 -3.72 -15.95
C ASP A 50 -12.83 -4.86 -16.97
N ASP A 51 -13.43 -6.01 -16.67
CA ASP A 51 -13.34 -7.22 -17.48
C ASP A 51 -13.98 -7.05 -18.88
N THR A 52 -14.77 -5.99 -19.08
CA THR A 52 -15.38 -5.63 -20.37
C THR A 52 -14.59 -4.56 -21.13
N GLY A 53 -13.45 -4.11 -20.58
CA GLY A 53 -12.60 -3.07 -21.15
C GLY A 53 -13.06 -1.63 -20.88
N ARG A 54 -14.15 -1.43 -20.13
CA ARG A 54 -14.62 -0.08 -19.75
C ARG A 54 -13.73 0.51 -18.66
N PRO A 55 -13.53 1.84 -18.64
CA PRO A 55 -12.77 2.48 -17.58
C PRO A 55 -13.44 2.26 -16.22
N ILE A 56 -12.63 2.04 -15.19
CA ILE A 56 -13.08 2.09 -13.80
C ILE A 56 -12.81 3.50 -13.28
N GLY A 57 -13.85 4.17 -12.80
CA GLY A 57 -13.72 5.49 -12.20
C GLY A 57 -13.17 5.39 -10.79
N LEU A 58 -12.37 6.37 -10.38
CA LEU A 58 -11.81 6.46 -9.05
C LEU A 58 -12.30 7.73 -8.36
N LEU A 59 -12.71 7.62 -7.10
CA LEU A 59 -12.90 8.77 -6.22
C LEU A 59 -11.80 8.76 -5.17
N GLY A 60 -11.12 9.90 -5.00
CA GLY A 60 -9.94 10.02 -4.13
C GLY A 60 -9.82 11.40 -3.50
N ALA A 61 -8.77 11.59 -2.68
CA ALA A 61 -8.51 12.85 -1.97
C ALA A 61 -9.74 13.43 -1.24
N TYR A 62 -10.63 12.54 -0.78
CA TYR A 62 -11.91 12.89 -0.19
C TYR A 62 -11.70 13.57 1.17
N ALA A 63 -12.33 14.72 1.35
CA ALA A 63 -12.46 15.36 2.64
C ALA A 63 -13.83 16.04 2.72
N CYS A 64 -14.58 15.79 3.79
CA CYS A 64 -15.88 16.41 4.00
C CYS A 64 -16.06 16.75 5.49
N VAL A 65 -16.81 17.81 5.77
CA VAL A 65 -17.32 18.10 7.11
C VAL A 65 -18.27 16.98 7.56
N ASP A 66 -18.62 16.98 8.84
CA ASP A 66 -19.56 16.01 9.42
C ASP A 66 -21.01 16.36 9.04
N ASP A 67 -21.32 16.22 7.76
CA ASP A 67 -22.63 16.44 7.17
C ASP A 67 -22.84 15.40 6.06
N ASP A 68 -23.72 14.44 6.31
CA ASP A 68 -23.99 13.34 5.37
C ASP A 68 -24.67 13.82 4.08
N ALA A 69 -25.45 14.90 4.12
CA ALA A 69 -26.09 15.43 2.92
C ALA A 69 -25.04 16.04 1.98
N VAL A 70 -24.10 16.82 2.53
CA VAL A 70 -22.96 17.36 1.74
C VAL A 70 -22.11 16.22 1.18
N ALA A 71 -21.82 15.20 1.98
CA ALA A 71 -21.07 14.04 1.52
C ALA A 71 -21.80 13.30 0.38
N ALA A 72 -23.11 13.07 0.51
CA ALA A 72 -23.91 12.39 -0.49
C ALA A 72 -23.98 13.17 -1.81
N GLU A 73 -24.21 14.48 -1.76
CA GLU A 73 -24.21 15.35 -2.94
C GLU A 73 -22.86 15.33 -3.67
N LEU A 74 -21.77 15.45 -2.90
CA LEU A 74 -20.41 15.48 -3.44
C LEU A 74 -20.02 14.15 -4.09
N LEU A 75 -20.34 13.02 -3.44
CA LEU A 75 -20.08 11.69 -3.99
C LEU A 75 -20.97 11.39 -5.20
N ALA A 76 -22.23 11.83 -5.19
CA ALA A 76 -23.13 11.70 -6.33
C ALA A 76 -22.63 12.50 -7.54
N ALA A 77 -22.15 13.73 -7.33
CA ALA A 77 -21.52 14.53 -8.38
C ALA A 77 -20.28 13.85 -8.96
N GLY A 78 -19.44 13.25 -8.11
CA GLY A 78 -18.30 12.43 -8.53
C GLY A 78 -18.70 11.23 -9.39
N CYS A 79 -19.69 10.47 -8.94
CA CYS A 79 -20.23 9.34 -9.69
C CYS A 79 -20.81 9.77 -11.05
N ALA A 80 -21.61 10.83 -11.09
CA ALA A 80 -22.20 11.34 -12.33
C ALA A 80 -21.11 11.80 -13.32
N HIS A 81 -20.08 12.48 -12.82
CA HIS A 81 -18.93 12.91 -13.62
C HIS A 81 -18.17 11.73 -14.25
N LEU A 82 -17.94 10.66 -13.47
CA LEU A 82 -17.26 9.45 -13.96
C LEU A 82 -18.13 8.63 -14.91
N ARG A 83 -19.44 8.55 -14.66
CA ARG A 83 -20.40 7.93 -15.57
C ARG A 83 -20.39 8.61 -16.94
N ALA A 84 -20.34 9.95 -16.98
CA ALA A 84 -20.24 10.71 -18.23
C ALA A 84 -18.95 10.42 -19.02
N ARG A 85 -17.91 9.87 -18.37
CA ARG A 85 -16.66 9.40 -18.99
C ARG A 85 -16.68 7.91 -19.34
N GLY A 86 -17.85 7.29 -19.35
CA GLY A 86 -18.03 5.89 -19.73
C GLY A 86 -17.67 4.88 -18.64
N CYS A 87 -17.46 5.33 -17.40
CA CYS A 87 -17.26 4.40 -16.28
C CYS A 87 -18.58 3.72 -15.92
N ALA A 88 -18.55 2.40 -15.72
CA ALA A 88 -19.69 1.62 -15.24
C ALA A 88 -19.59 1.30 -13.73
N ARG A 89 -18.41 1.49 -13.14
CA ARG A 89 -18.11 1.29 -11.73
C ARG A 89 -17.17 2.37 -11.24
N VAL A 90 -17.40 2.79 -10.00
CA VAL A 90 -16.54 3.70 -9.26
C VAL A 90 -15.95 3.00 -8.04
N CYS A 91 -14.67 3.19 -7.78
CA CYS A 91 -13.95 2.65 -6.63
C CYS A 91 -13.24 3.75 -5.84
N GLY A 92 -13.03 3.55 -4.54
CA GLY A 92 -12.25 4.48 -3.74
C GLY A 92 -12.26 4.17 -2.23
N PRO A 93 -11.61 5.00 -1.40
CA PRO A 93 -10.84 6.16 -1.81
C PRO A 93 -9.55 5.72 -2.50
N ILE A 94 -9.28 6.24 -3.70
CA ILE A 94 -8.04 6.05 -4.44
C ILE A 94 -7.74 7.38 -5.14
N ALA A 95 -6.60 8.00 -4.82
CA ALA A 95 -6.20 9.27 -5.44
C ALA A 95 -5.88 9.11 -6.94
N LEU A 96 -4.76 8.49 -7.32
CA LEU A 96 -4.41 8.29 -8.74
C LEU A 96 -4.38 6.80 -9.09
N SER A 97 -3.73 6.01 -8.24
CA SER A 97 -3.63 4.56 -8.34
C SER A 97 -3.42 3.95 -6.96
N THR A 98 -3.37 2.62 -6.86
CA THR A 98 -3.08 1.92 -5.59
C THR A 98 -1.65 2.11 -5.08
N TRP A 99 -0.78 2.79 -5.85
CA TRP A 99 0.55 3.24 -5.41
C TRP A 99 0.48 4.51 -4.55
N HIS A 100 -0.60 5.27 -4.70
CA HIS A 100 -0.83 6.55 -4.05
C HIS A 100 -1.67 6.38 -2.78
N LEU A 101 -2.11 7.51 -2.21
CA LEU A 101 -3.10 7.54 -1.13
C LEU A 101 -4.34 6.74 -1.54
N CYS A 102 -4.59 5.64 -0.83
CA CYS A 102 -5.74 4.78 -1.04
C CYS A 102 -6.18 4.08 0.25
N ARG A 103 -7.45 3.65 0.26
CA ARG A 103 -8.18 3.04 1.39
C ARG A 103 -8.54 4.03 2.49
N PHE A 104 -9.60 3.71 3.24
CA PHE A 104 -9.85 4.32 4.53
C PHE A 104 -9.38 3.41 5.64
N THR A 105 -8.81 3.98 6.70
CA THR A 105 -8.74 3.37 8.02
C THR A 105 -10.18 3.25 8.56
N THR A 106 -10.55 2.05 8.99
CA THR A 106 -11.88 1.71 9.51
C THR A 106 -11.87 1.26 10.97
N ALA A 107 -10.71 0.90 11.51
CA ALA A 107 -10.50 0.60 12.94
C ALA A 107 -8.99 0.69 13.30
N GLY A 108 -8.68 0.84 14.59
CA GLY A 108 -7.31 0.77 15.13
C GLY A 108 -6.57 2.12 15.25
N ASP A 109 -7.29 3.22 15.47
CA ASP A 109 -6.70 4.56 15.53
C ASP A 109 -5.70 4.74 16.70
N ASP A 110 -5.84 3.95 17.76
CA ASP A 110 -4.97 3.93 18.94
C ASP A 110 -3.56 3.39 18.67
N ALA A 111 -3.36 2.66 17.57
CA ALA A 111 -2.06 2.13 17.18
C ALA A 111 -1.08 3.21 16.65
N GLY A 112 -1.56 4.42 16.41
CA GLY A 112 -0.79 5.52 15.83
C GLY A 112 -0.75 5.50 14.31
N TRP A 113 -0.01 6.45 13.73
CA TRP A 113 0.20 6.56 12.29
C TRP A 113 1.59 6.05 11.93
N VAL A 114 1.66 5.28 10.84
CA VAL A 114 2.91 4.79 10.26
C VAL A 114 2.97 5.24 8.80
N PRO A 115 4.15 5.60 8.26
CA PRO A 115 4.30 6.00 6.87
C PRO A 115 3.55 5.12 5.85
N GLY A 116 2.74 5.80 5.04
CA GLY A 116 1.84 5.18 4.06
C GLY A 116 0.46 4.78 4.61
N ASP A 117 0.14 5.09 5.87
CA ASP A 117 -1.21 4.96 6.41
C ASP A 117 -2.15 6.04 5.83
N PRO A 118 -3.42 5.68 5.55
CA PRO A 118 -4.48 6.66 5.36
C PRO A 118 -4.74 7.46 6.66
N ASP A 119 -4.91 8.77 6.52
CA ASP A 119 -5.37 9.69 7.58
C ASP A 119 -6.73 10.27 7.18
N ASN A 120 -7.76 9.46 7.33
CA ASN A 120 -9.15 9.89 7.15
C ASN A 120 -9.83 10.05 8.51
N PRO A 121 -10.79 10.99 8.64
CA PRO A 121 -11.61 11.03 9.83
C PRO A 121 -12.52 9.78 9.91
N PRO A 122 -12.91 9.34 11.12
CA PRO A 122 -13.76 8.15 11.31
C PRO A 122 -15.10 8.20 10.57
N ARG A 123 -15.62 9.40 10.30
CA ARG A 123 -16.86 9.62 9.57
C ARG A 123 -16.79 9.28 8.07
N ALA A 124 -15.61 9.31 7.45
CA ALA A 124 -15.49 9.18 5.99
C ALA A 124 -15.97 7.82 5.45
N PRO A 125 -15.60 6.67 6.05
CA PRO A 125 -16.20 5.38 5.73
C PRO A 125 -17.73 5.37 5.82
N ARG A 126 -18.28 5.90 6.92
CA ARG A 126 -19.74 5.94 7.16
C ARG A 126 -20.45 6.76 6.08
N GLN A 127 -19.89 7.92 5.73
CA GLN A 127 -20.44 8.79 4.68
C GLN A 127 -20.49 8.11 3.31
N TRP A 128 -19.44 7.36 2.96
CA TRP A 128 -19.43 6.59 1.70
C TRP A 128 -20.48 5.48 1.69
N GLN A 129 -20.63 4.77 2.81
CA GLN A 129 -21.66 3.74 2.95
C GLN A 129 -23.07 4.34 2.86
N ALA A 130 -23.32 5.46 3.53
CA ALA A 130 -24.60 6.18 3.46
C ALA A 130 -24.89 6.68 2.02
N ALA A 131 -23.85 7.00 1.25
CA ALA A 131 -23.96 7.35 -0.18
C ALA A 131 -24.06 6.11 -1.10
N GLY A 132 -24.28 4.91 -0.57
CA GLY A 132 -24.52 3.69 -1.33
C GLY A 132 -23.26 3.02 -1.88
N PHE A 133 -22.08 3.30 -1.32
CA PHE A 133 -20.87 2.54 -1.62
C PHE A 133 -20.74 1.32 -0.71
N GLU A 134 -20.38 0.19 -1.30
CA GLU A 134 -20.17 -1.07 -0.58
C GLU A 134 -18.68 -1.35 -0.45
N ARG A 135 -18.28 -2.06 0.61
CA ARG A 135 -16.89 -2.46 0.81
C ARG A 135 -16.50 -3.54 -0.21
N ILE A 136 -15.51 -3.25 -1.04
CA ILE A 136 -15.04 -4.14 -2.13
C ILE A 136 -13.69 -4.80 -1.82
N ALA A 137 -12.92 -4.29 -0.86
CA ALA A 137 -11.70 -4.94 -0.39
C ALA A 137 -11.44 -4.60 1.08
N ARG A 138 -10.78 -5.53 1.78
CA ARG A 138 -10.32 -5.39 3.16
C ARG A 138 -8.82 -5.56 3.25
N TYR A 139 -8.20 -4.76 4.11
CA TYR A 139 -6.79 -4.84 4.43
C TYR A 139 -6.62 -4.76 5.94
N CYS A 140 -5.53 -5.34 6.43
CA CYS A 140 -5.17 -5.26 7.82
C CYS A 140 -3.68 -5.06 8.04
N SER A 141 -3.36 -4.36 9.11
CA SER A 141 -2.05 -4.40 9.75
C SER A 141 -2.09 -5.37 10.92
N ASN A 142 -1.11 -6.26 11.05
CA ASN A 142 -1.13 -7.34 12.05
C ASN A 142 0.23 -7.48 12.72
N TRP A 143 0.19 -7.84 14.00
CA TRP A 143 1.36 -8.30 14.73
C TRP A 143 1.83 -9.64 14.17
N LEU A 144 3.14 -9.85 14.21
CA LEU A 144 3.73 -11.16 14.01
C LEU A 144 4.05 -11.74 15.38
N PRO A 145 3.17 -12.57 15.95
CA PRO A 145 3.44 -13.18 17.24
C PRO A 145 4.61 -14.15 17.10
N ASP A 146 5.52 -14.14 18.08
CA ASP A 146 6.64 -15.09 18.16
C ASP A 146 7.56 -15.08 16.91
N PRO A 147 8.32 -13.99 16.70
CA PRO A 147 9.20 -13.85 15.53
C PRO A 147 10.26 -14.96 15.42
N GLU A 148 10.71 -15.55 16.53
CA GLU A 148 11.68 -16.65 16.51
C GLU A 148 11.06 -17.94 15.96
N SER A 149 9.86 -18.32 16.41
CA SER A 149 9.15 -19.48 15.87
C SER A 149 8.82 -19.31 14.38
N ILE A 150 8.38 -18.12 13.98
CA ILE A 150 8.13 -17.81 12.57
C ILE A 150 9.43 -17.92 11.74
N ALA A 151 10.55 -17.40 12.25
CA ALA A 151 11.84 -17.53 11.58
C ALA A 151 12.23 -19.01 11.42
N ALA A 152 12.11 -19.81 12.49
CA ALA A 152 12.38 -21.24 12.46
C ALA A 152 11.53 -21.99 11.42
N ARG A 153 10.25 -21.61 11.25
CA ARG A 153 9.35 -22.18 10.24
C ARG A 153 9.83 -21.92 8.81
N PHE A 154 10.39 -20.74 8.51
CA PHE A 154 10.87 -20.42 7.16
C PHE A 154 12.28 -20.95 6.87
N ALA A 155 13.08 -21.20 7.91
CA ALA A 155 14.49 -21.55 7.79
C ALA A 155 14.76 -22.77 6.85
N PRO A 156 13.98 -23.87 6.84
CA PRO A 156 14.22 -24.97 5.90
C PRO A 156 14.12 -24.54 4.44
N ARG A 157 13.03 -23.87 4.05
CA ARG A 157 12.83 -23.38 2.68
C ARG A 157 13.84 -22.30 2.28
N ALA A 158 14.23 -21.45 3.23
CA ALA A 158 15.29 -20.47 3.03
C ALA A 158 16.63 -21.17 2.70
N ARG A 159 17.02 -22.19 3.48
CA ARG A 159 18.23 -22.99 3.22
C ARG A 159 18.17 -23.71 1.88
N ASP A 160 16.99 -24.20 1.48
CA ASP A 160 16.81 -24.85 0.17
C ASP A 160 17.04 -23.85 -0.98
N ALA A 161 16.49 -22.64 -0.86
CA ALA A 161 16.74 -21.57 -1.83
C ALA A 161 18.24 -21.21 -1.90
N GLU A 162 18.92 -21.11 -0.77
CA GLU A 162 20.36 -20.83 -0.71
C GLU A 162 21.21 -21.91 -1.39
N ARG A 163 20.87 -23.20 -1.18
CA ARG A 163 21.51 -24.34 -1.86
C ARG A 163 21.29 -24.29 -3.38
N ASN A 164 20.18 -23.70 -3.82
CA ASN A 164 19.85 -23.49 -5.24
C ASN A 164 20.43 -22.18 -5.81
N GLY A 165 21.38 -21.54 -5.11
CA GLY A 165 22.12 -20.38 -5.63
C GLY A 165 21.51 -19.02 -5.31
N TYR A 166 20.39 -18.96 -4.58
CA TYR A 166 19.87 -17.67 -4.10
C TYR A 166 20.71 -17.13 -2.95
N ARG A 167 20.77 -15.82 -2.81
CA ARG A 167 21.44 -15.12 -1.70
C ARG A 167 20.55 -14.01 -1.18
N VAL A 168 20.75 -13.58 0.06
CA VAL A 168 20.15 -12.36 0.59
C VAL A 168 21.21 -11.39 1.02
N ARG A 169 20.95 -10.11 0.76
CA ARG A 169 21.68 -8.98 1.33
C ARG A 169 20.70 -7.90 1.76
N ARG A 170 21.21 -6.91 2.50
CA ARG A 170 20.45 -5.68 2.77
C ARG A 170 20.25 -4.87 1.50
N LEU A 171 19.15 -4.11 1.49
CA LEU A 171 18.83 -3.10 0.50
C LEU A 171 19.92 -2.03 0.44
N ARG A 172 20.14 -1.49 -0.76
CA ARG A 172 21.08 -0.39 -1.03
C ARG A 172 20.36 0.67 -1.87
N ALA A 173 20.75 1.93 -1.75
CA ALA A 173 20.17 3.03 -2.53
C ALA A 173 20.26 2.79 -4.03
N ALA A 174 21.36 2.15 -4.48
CA ALA A 174 21.56 1.77 -5.88
C ALA A 174 20.51 0.76 -6.42
N ASP A 175 19.75 0.09 -5.54
CA ASP A 175 18.72 -0.88 -5.95
C ASP A 175 17.40 -0.21 -6.39
N ALA A 176 17.21 1.09 -6.15
CA ALA A 176 15.92 1.77 -6.35
C ALA A 176 15.30 1.50 -7.73
N GLY A 177 16.12 1.55 -8.80
CA GLY A 177 15.65 1.24 -10.15
C GLY A 177 15.21 -0.21 -10.35
N SER A 178 15.89 -1.16 -9.73
CA SER A 178 15.51 -2.58 -9.80
C SER A 178 14.29 -2.90 -8.94
N LEU A 179 14.07 -2.16 -7.85
CA LEU A 179 12.86 -2.29 -7.04
C LEU A 179 11.60 -1.93 -7.82
N TYR A 180 11.67 -0.86 -8.64
CA TYR A 180 10.58 -0.45 -9.53
C TYR A 180 10.14 -1.61 -10.44
N GLU A 181 11.09 -2.21 -11.17
CA GLU A 181 10.83 -3.32 -12.09
C GLU A 181 10.23 -4.54 -11.37
N VAL A 182 10.83 -4.93 -10.24
CA VAL A 182 10.35 -6.07 -9.45
C VAL A 182 8.95 -5.79 -8.88
N ALA A 183 8.68 -4.58 -8.40
CA ALA A 183 7.39 -4.21 -7.83
C ALA A 183 6.28 -4.22 -8.89
N LEU A 184 6.49 -3.58 -10.05
CA LEU A 184 5.54 -3.61 -11.16
C LEU A 184 5.23 -5.04 -11.61
N ALA A 185 6.27 -5.85 -11.83
CA ALA A 185 6.09 -7.24 -12.24
C ALA A 185 5.36 -8.06 -11.18
N ALA A 186 5.72 -7.89 -9.90
CA ALA A 186 5.14 -8.64 -8.80
C ALA A 186 3.66 -8.29 -8.57
N PHE A 187 3.30 -7.02 -8.65
CA PHE A 187 1.95 -6.52 -8.37
C PHE A 187 1.04 -6.45 -9.60
N SER A 188 1.52 -6.80 -10.80
CA SER A 188 0.76 -6.82 -12.06
C SER A 188 -0.61 -7.52 -12.03
N ARG A 189 -0.84 -8.42 -11.08
CA ARG A 189 -2.12 -9.15 -10.88
C ARG A 189 -2.84 -8.76 -9.58
N ALA A 190 -2.38 -7.72 -8.88
CA ALA A 190 -3.02 -7.24 -7.67
C ALA A 190 -4.34 -6.53 -8.02
N PHE A 191 -5.29 -6.58 -7.09
CA PHE A 191 -6.59 -5.94 -7.25
C PHE A 191 -6.43 -4.42 -7.49
N LEU A 192 -7.09 -3.91 -8.54
CA LEU A 192 -7.03 -2.51 -9.00
C LEU A 192 -5.61 -2.01 -9.31
N PHE A 193 -4.68 -2.91 -9.63
CA PHE A 193 -3.36 -2.51 -10.07
C PHE A 193 -3.41 -1.75 -11.39
N ALA A 194 -2.69 -0.64 -11.42
CA ALA A 194 -2.33 0.07 -12.65
C ALA A 194 -0.81 0.32 -12.60
N PRO A 195 -0.08 0.12 -13.71
CA PRO A 195 1.32 0.49 -13.77
C PRO A 195 1.47 2.00 -13.62
N ILE A 196 2.62 2.42 -13.10
CA ILE A 196 3.07 3.81 -13.05
C ILE A 196 4.43 3.90 -13.73
N ASP A 197 4.75 5.07 -14.26
CA ASP A 197 6.05 5.31 -14.89
C ASP A 197 7.13 5.54 -13.83
N ARG A 198 8.38 5.52 -14.28
CA ARG A 198 9.54 5.59 -13.40
C ARG A 198 9.63 6.91 -12.64
N ASP A 199 9.34 8.02 -13.31
CA ASP A 199 9.37 9.36 -12.70
C ASP A 199 8.34 9.51 -11.56
N GLU A 200 7.15 8.94 -11.75
CA GLU A 200 6.08 8.87 -10.75
C GLU A 200 6.49 7.98 -9.58
N PHE A 201 7.10 6.81 -9.84
CA PHE A 201 7.63 5.95 -8.78
C PHE A 201 8.73 6.65 -7.97
N ASP A 202 9.68 7.32 -8.64
CA ASP A 202 10.77 8.04 -7.98
C ASP A 202 10.23 9.21 -7.13
N ALA A 203 9.13 9.85 -7.55
CA ALA A 203 8.46 10.91 -6.77
C ALA A 203 7.74 10.39 -5.52
N LEU A 204 7.26 9.15 -5.55
CA LEU A 204 6.59 8.47 -4.42
C LEU A 204 7.58 7.83 -3.44
N TYR A 205 8.72 7.36 -3.94
CA TYR A 205 9.72 6.65 -3.16
C TYR A 205 11.09 7.31 -3.30
N PRO A 206 11.25 8.54 -2.79
CA PRO A 206 12.48 9.29 -2.96
C PRO A 206 13.65 8.62 -2.22
N PRO A 207 14.92 8.91 -2.59
CA PRO A 207 16.08 8.20 -2.05
C PRO A 207 16.17 8.15 -0.53
N GLU A 208 15.75 9.21 0.17
CA GLU A 208 15.69 9.27 1.63
C GLU A 208 14.73 8.22 2.23
N TRP A 209 13.63 7.94 1.55
CA TRP A 209 12.69 6.91 1.95
C TRP A 209 13.29 5.51 1.78
N ILE A 210 13.99 5.28 0.66
CA ILE A 210 14.72 4.04 0.43
C ILE A 210 15.86 3.86 1.46
N ALA A 211 16.60 4.94 1.76
CA ALA A 211 17.67 4.96 2.73
C ALA A 211 17.19 4.59 4.14
N ALA A 212 16.00 5.06 4.55
CA ALA A 212 15.41 4.70 5.84
C ALA A 212 15.16 3.19 6.00
N GLY A 213 15.01 2.46 4.89
CA GLY A 213 14.80 1.01 4.89
C GLY A 213 16.07 0.16 4.79
N GLU A 214 17.22 0.72 4.39
CA GLU A 214 18.44 -0.05 4.04
C GLU A 214 18.90 -1.00 5.16
N ALA A 215 18.88 -0.52 6.40
CA ALA A 215 19.39 -1.29 7.54
C ALA A 215 18.56 -2.55 7.83
N THR A 216 17.29 -2.56 7.44
CA THR A 216 16.32 -3.60 7.85
C THR A 216 15.71 -4.39 6.71
N SER A 217 15.74 -3.85 5.49
CA SER A 217 15.09 -4.42 4.31
C SER A 217 15.97 -5.49 3.64
N PRO A 218 15.57 -6.77 3.60
CA PRO A 218 16.27 -7.78 2.82
C PRO A 218 15.91 -7.73 1.32
N VAL A 219 16.92 -8.02 0.50
CA VAL A 219 16.84 -8.18 -0.95
C VAL A 219 17.39 -9.56 -1.31
N ALA A 220 16.59 -10.39 -1.97
CA ALA A 220 17.01 -11.68 -2.49
C ALA A 220 17.58 -11.51 -3.90
N ILE A 221 18.76 -12.09 -4.10
CA ILE A 221 19.48 -12.13 -5.38
C ILE A 221 19.36 -13.53 -5.96
N GLY A 222 18.96 -13.59 -7.23
CA GLY A 222 18.82 -14.82 -7.99
C GLY A 222 20.16 -15.41 -8.40
N PRO A 223 20.21 -16.69 -8.82
CA PRO A 223 21.44 -17.34 -9.30
C PRO A 223 22.08 -16.65 -10.50
N ALA A 224 21.32 -15.88 -11.29
CA ALA A 224 21.81 -15.10 -12.43
C ALA A 224 22.31 -13.69 -12.04
N GLY A 225 22.25 -13.32 -10.75
CA GLY A 225 22.69 -12.02 -10.24
C GLY A 225 21.60 -10.93 -10.24
N ASP A 226 20.39 -11.24 -10.72
CA ASP A 226 19.23 -10.36 -10.74
C ASP A 226 18.52 -10.27 -9.38
N ILE A 227 17.73 -9.22 -9.14
CA ILE A 227 16.93 -9.11 -7.92
C ILE A 227 15.70 -10.01 -8.05
N ALA A 228 15.69 -11.10 -7.28
CA ALA A 228 14.60 -12.07 -7.28
C ALA A 228 13.37 -11.62 -6.46
N GLY A 229 13.60 -10.73 -5.49
CA GLY A 229 12.56 -10.17 -4.63
C GLY A 229 13.14 -9.32 -3.52
N PHE A 230 12.27 -8.58 -2.83
CA PHE A 230 12.66 -7.76 -1.69
C PHE A 230 11.52 -7.66 -0.67
N PHE A 231 11.87 -7.25 0.55
CA PHE A 231 10.91 -6.76 1.52
C PHE A 231 11.34 -5.38 2.01
N PHE A 232 10.58 -4.36 1.66
CA PHE A 232 10.79 -3.01 2.17
C PHE A 232 10.20 -2.89 3.56
N THR A 233 11.06 -2.58 4.52
CA THR A 233 10.76 -2.53 5.95
C THR A 233 11.45 -1.34 6.60
N PHE A 234 10.89 -0.86 7.70
CA PHE A 234 11.43 0.30 8.43
C PHE A 234 10.97 0.29 9.89
N PRO A 235 11.73 0.90 10.81
CA PRO A 235 11.28 1.09 12.19
C PRO A 235 10.16 2.11 12.30
N ALA A 236 9.20 1.84 13.18
CA ALA A 236 8.18 2.80 13.58
C ALA A 236 7.77 2.57 15.05
N THR A 237 7.07 3.53 15.63
CA THR A 237 6.38 3.36 16.92
C THR A 237 4.94 2.97 16.65
N VAL A 238 4.55 1.76 17.05
CA VAL A 238 3.19 1.23 16.90
C VAL A 238 2.64 0.90 18.28
N ALA A 239 1.50 1.49 18.64
CA ALA A 239 0.88 1.36 19.96
C ALA A 239 1.90 1.59 21.12
N GLY A 240 2.76 2.61 20.98
CA GLY A 240 3.78 2.96 21.97
C GLY A 240 5.02 2.03 22.00
N ARG A 241 5.15 1.09 21.05
CA ARG A 241 6.27 0.14 21.02
C ARG A 241 7.13 0.31 19.78
N ARG A 242 8.45 0.25 19.96
CA ARG A 242 9.42 0.22 18.85
C ARG A 242 9.21 -1.07 18.06
N THR A 243 8.73 -0.93 16.83
CA THR A 243 8.30 -2.03 15.98
C THR A 243 9.05 -2.01 14.66
N LEU A 244 9.49 -3.18 14.19
CA LEU A 244 9.97 -3.33 12.83
C LEU A 244 8.79 -3.61 11.90
N VAL A 245 8.45 -2.62 11.08
CA VAL A 245 7.29 -2.67 10.19
C VAL A 245 7.70 -3.20 8.82
N GLY A 246 7.02 -4.25 8.36
CA GLY A 246 7.14 -4.77 7.01
C GLY A 246 6.00 -4.28 6.12
N LYS A 247 6.33 -3.46 5.10
CA LYS A 247 5.34 -2.74 4.28
C LYS A 247 5.11 -3.37 2.90
N THR A 248 6.18 -3.64 2.15
CA THR A 248 6.06 -4.07 0.75
C THR A 248 6.94 -5.28 0.50
N LEU A 249 6.34 -6.46 0.40
CA LEU A 249 7.02 -7.67 -0.02
C LEU A 249 6.69 -8.01 -1.46
N ALA A 250 7.72 -8.12 -2.29
CA ALA A 250 7.59 -8.45 -3.70
C ALA A 250 8.55 -9.59 -4.07
N VAL A 251 8.03 -10.58 -4.81
CA VAL A 251 8.82 -11.64 -5.44
C VAL A 251 8.52 -11.62 -6.92
N ALA A 252 9.57 -11.42 -7.72
CA ALA A 252 9.42 -11.35 -9.17
C ALA A 252 8.84 -12.67 -9.70
N PRO A 253 7.91 -12.64 -10.67
CA PRO A 253 7.20 -13.84 -11.11
C PRO A 253 8.09 -15.03 -11.48
N ALA A 254 9.26 -14.77 -12.10
CA ALA A 254 10.22 -15.78 -12.52
C ALA A 254 10.82 -16.62 -11.37
N HIS A 255 10.79 -16.12 -10.13
CA HIS A 255 11.37 -16.82 -8.97
C HIS A 255 10.32 -17.29 -7.95
N ARG A 256 9.03 -17.17 -8.26
CA ARG A 256 7.97 -17.68 -7.37
C ARG A 256 8.05 -19.21 -7.26
N GLY A 257 7.70 -19.73 -6.07
CA GLY A 257 7.75 -21.16 -5.78
C GLY A 257 9.15 -21.73 -5.52
N ARG A 258 10.20 -20.90 -5.56
CA ARG A 258 11.60 -21.32 -5.38
C ARG A 258 12.19 -21.04 -3.99
N GLY A 259 11.32 -20.81 -3.00
CA GLY A 259 11.73 -20.49 -1.63
C GLY A 259 12.16 -19.03 -1.38
N VAL A 260 12.05 -18.15 -2.39
CA VAL A 260 12.48 -16.75 -2.30
C VAL A 260 11.69 -15.96 -1.26
N TYR A 261 10.38 -16.20 -1.16
CA TYR A 261 9.55 -15.58 -0.13
C TYR A 261 10.08 -15.94 1.27
N GLU A 262 10.23 -17.23 1.55
CA GLU A 262 10.70 -17.74 2.84
C GLU A 262 12.11 -17.27 3.16
N LEU A 263 12.98 -17.19 2.16
CA LEU A 263 14.33 -16.66 2.28
C LEU A 263 14.33 -15.18 2.71
N ILE A 264 13.51 -14.34 2.06
CA ILE A 264 13.34 -12.92 2.42
C ILE A 264 12.77 -12.79 3.84
N MET A 265 11.72 -13.55 4.17
CA MET A 265 11.07 -13.48 5.48
C MET A 265 11.96 -13.93 6.62
N HIS A 266 12.67 -15.05 6.42
CA HIS A 266 13.67 -15.53 7.37
C HIS A 266 14.74 -14.46 7.60
N ALA A 267 15.28 -13.86 6.53
CA ALA A 267 16.30 -12.83 6.65
C ALA A 267 15.80 -11.58 7.38
N TRP A 268 14.60 -11.08 7.08
CA TRP A 268 14.02 -9.92 7.75
C TRP A 268 13.89 -10.14 9.27
N LEU A 269 13.34 -11.29 9.68
CA LEU A 269 13.19 -11.63 11.10
C LEU A 269 14.56 -11.71 11.79
N ARG A 270 15.54 -12.38 11.18
CA ARG A 270 16.91 -12.47 11.75
C ARG A 270 17.59 -11.10 11.82
N ILE A 271 17.42 -10.23 10.81
CA ILE A 271 17.95 -8.86 10.83
C ILE A 271 17.34 -8.06 11.99
N GLY A 272 16.02 -8.11 12.17
CA GLY A 272 15.33 -7.40 13.25
C GLY A 272 15.72 -7.91 14.63
N LEU A 273 15.71 -9.23 14.83
CA LEU A 273 16.08 -9.84 16.12
C LEU A 273 17.52 -9.50 16.50
N ALA A 274 18.46 -9.58 15.55
CA ALA A 274 19.86 -9.19 15.79
C ALA A 274 20.04 -7.69 16.09
N ALA A 275 19.12 -6.84 15.62
CA ALA A 275 19.11 -5.41 15.91
C ALA A 275 18.32 -5.04 17.19
N GLY A 276 17.88 -6.05 17.96
CA GLY A 276 17.19 -5.87 19.23
C GLY A 276 15.71 -5.47 19.11
N TYR A 277 15.07 -5.72 17.96
CA TYR A 277 13.62 -5.60 17.85
C TYR A 277 12.94 -6.83 18.46
N ASP A 278 11.94 -6.58 19.30
CA ASP A 278 11.07 -7.58 19.91
C ASP A 278 9.64 -7.53 19.34
N HIS A 279 9.27 -6.45 18.64
CA HIS A 279 7.98 -6.26 18.00
C HIS A 279 8.09 -6.17 16.47
N PHE A 280 7.26 -6.93 15.77
CA PHE A 280 7.21 -6.99 14.31
C PHE A 280 5.76 -6.90 13.84
N ALA A 281 5.52 -6.11 12.79
CA ALA A 281 4.19 -5.97 12.22
C ALA A 281 4.23 -6.00 10.69
N GLY A 282 3.30 -6.73 10.08
CA GLY A 282 3.00 -6.63 8.66
C GLY A 282 1.94 -5.56 8.46
N TRP A 283 2.18 -4.62 7.54
CA TRP A 283 1.37 -3.40 7.45
C TRP A 283 0.56 -3.33 6.17
N LEU A 284 -0.72 -2.94 6.26
CA LEU A 284 -1.62 -2.73 5.10
C LEU A 284 -1.71 -3.94 4.15
N MET A 285 -1.72 -5.16 4.71
CA MET A 285 -1.78 -6.41 3.96
C MET A 285 -3.20 -6.71 3.50
N HIS A 286 -3.37 -7.16 2.27
CA HIS A 286 -4.70 -7.58 1.77
C HIS A 286 -5.22 -8.76 2.61
N ALA A 287 -6.45 -8.64 3.13
CA ALA A 287 -7.02 -9.60 4.08
C ALA A 287 -7.23 -11.01 3.47
N ASP A 288 -7.37 -11.10 2.15
CA ASP A 288 -7.47 -12.39 1.42
C ASP A 288 -6.19 -12.75 0.64
N GLY A 289 -5.12 -11.98 0.83
CA GLY A 289 -3.85 -12.11 0.12
C GLY A 289 -2.95 -13.24 0.64
N PRO A 290 -1.77 -13.44 0.01
CA PRO A 290 -0.80 -14.45 0.47
C PRO A 290 -0.47 -14.35 1.98
N PRO A 291 -0.25 -13.17 2.58
CA PRO A 291 -0.03 -13.06 4.03
C PRO A 291 -1.14 -13.69 4.88
N ALA A 292 -2.41 -13.44 4.53
CA ALA A 292 -3.54 -14.04 5.23
C ALA A 292 -3.55 -15.57 5.11
N ARG A 293 -3.25 -16.11 3.92
CA ARG A 293 -3.14 -17.56 3.68
C ARG A 293 -1.99 -18.20 4.46
N MET A 294 -0.98 -17.42 4.83
CA MET A 294 0.12 -17.87 5.69
C MET A 294 -0.20 -17.75 7.19
N GLY A 295 -1.37 -17.22 7.53
CA GLY A 295 -1.85 -17.00 8.90
C GLY A 295 -1.44 -15.66 9.51
N TRP A 296 -0.89 -14.74 8.72
CA TRP A 296 -0.29 -13.47 9.17
C TRP A 296 -1.32 -12.37 9.36
N ALA A 297 -2.38 -12.41 8.56
CA ALA A 297 -3.45 -11.45 8.63
C ALA A 297 -4.73 -12.17 9.06
N ARG A 298 -5.15 -11.93 10.30
CA ARG A 298 -6.43 -12.40 10.82
C ARG A 298 -7.26 -11.18 11.16
N PRO A 299 -8.44 -10.98 10.53
CA PRO A 299 -9.32 -9.84 10.80
C PRO A 299 -9.51 -9.58 12.30
N GLU A 300 -9.65 -10.66 13.07
CA GLU A 300 -10.03 -10.59 14.49
C GLU A 300 -8.89 -10.15 15.42
N THR A 301 -7.67 -10.02 14.88
CA THR A 301 -6.49 -9.60 15.64
C THR A 301 -5.76 -8.44 14.98
N CYS A 302 -6.43 -7.72 14.07
CA CYS A 302 -5.81 -6.61 13.35
C CYS A 302 -5.47 -5.46 14.30
N ILE A 303 -4.26 -4.93 14.15
CA ILE A 303 -3.82 -3.66 14.76
C ILE A 303 -4.63 -2.51 14.18
N LYS A 304 -4.78 -2.51 12.85
CA LYS A 304 -5.56 -1.55 12.08
C LYS A 304 -6.29 -2.26 10.96
N GLU A 305 -7.50 -1.81 10.68
CA GLU A 305 -8.29 -2.27 9.54
C GLU A 305 -8.44 -1.15 8.52
N TYR A 306 -8.47 -1.55 7.26
CA TYR A 306 -8.67 -0.63 6.16
C TYR A 306 -9.57 -1.21 5.09
N ALA A 307 -10.28 -0.34 4.37
CA ALA A 307 -11.23 -0.73 3.36
C ALA A 307 -11.13 0.11 2.08
N LEU A 308 -11.38 -0.56 0.95
CA LEU A 308 -11.82 0.09 -0.28
C LEU A 308 -13.31 -0.16 -0.46
N TYR A 309 -13.94 0.81 -1.10
CA TYR A 309 -15.35 0.90 -1.37
C TYR A 309 -15.61 1.02 -2.87
N GLY A 310 -16.77 0.58 -3.32
CA GLY A 310 -17.17 0.65 -4.71
C GLY A 310 -18.66 0.78 -4.89
N ARG A 311 -19.07 1.31 -6.03
CA ARG A 311 -20.46 1.50 -6.42
C ARG A 311 -20.59 1.40 -7.94
N SER A 312 -21.62 0.71 -8.41
CA SER A 312 -22.00 0.73 -9.83
C SER A 312 -22.64 2.06 -10.17
N VAL A 313 -22.28 2.65 -11.31
CA VAL A 313 -22.74 4.00 -11.69
C VAL A 313 -23.41 4.05 -13.05
#